data_AF-A0A4R6BNJ4-F1
#
_entry.id   AF-A0A4R6BNJ4-F1
#
_cell.length_a   1.000
_cell.length_b   1.000
_cell.length_c   1.000
_cell.angle_alpha   90.00
_cell.angle_beta   90.00
_cell.angle_gamma   90.00
#
_symmetry.space_group_name_H-M   'P 1'
#
loop_
_entity.id
_entity.type
_entity.pdbx_description
1 polymer ?
#
loop_
_entity_poly.entity_id
_entity_poly.type
_entity_poly.pdbx_seq_one_letter_code
_entity_poly.pdbx_strand_id
1 'polypeptide(L)'
;MKDKFYKYLLVIIFIILFLLIVISYGSAMNLMYSAGDLGAYTLIISFLGLFATFGGSYIGAKISGEAAIEAVEKQINEQKNENIIKSKIRYLETLNKVTSDINKANVGGALAALTIFKWFDDNELIISSEEMNNFYNAKEKLEKFIDSEYYLYLTEIERSKIIYIFDLLDKTIETDSILQRIVPLGLTEKNKALNKHKENFEEYLKLLNNFSDEIMKIKENK
;
A
#
# COMPACT_ATOMS: atom_id res chain seq x y z
N MET A 1 5.69 34.31 -5.78
CA MET A 1 6.10 35.70 -5.49
C MET A 1 4.92 36.63 -5.23
N LYS A 2 3.83 36.57 -6.02
CA LYS A 2 2.62 37.39 -5.81
C LYS A 2 1.98 37.24 -4.41
N ASP A 3 1.93 36.03 -3.85
CA ASP A 3 1.31 35.82 -2.52
C ASP A 3 2.06 36.46 -1.36
N LYS A 4 3.40 36.56 -1.46
CA LYS A 4 4.19 37.26 -0.44
C LYS A 4 3.94 38.77 -0.52
N PHE A 5 3.84 39.32 -1.73
CA PHE A 5 3.54 40.73 -1.96
C PHE A 5 2.18 41.16 -1.37
N TYR A 6 1.11 40.38 -1.62
CA TYR A 6 -0.21 40.68 -1.04
C TYR A 6 -0.24 40.58 0.48
N LYS A 7 0.52 39.65 1.07
CA LYS A 7 0.67 39.56 2.54
C LYS A 7 1.33 40.80 3.13
N TYR A 8 2.42 41.29 2.54
CA TYR A 8 3.08 42.52 3.01
C TYR A 8 2.20 43.75 2.80
N LEU A 9 1.49 43.83 1.67
CA LEU A 9 0.54 44.91 1.40
C LEU A 9 -0.58 44.96 2.44
N LEU A 10 -1.13 43.80 2.84
CA LEU A 10 -2.18 43.72 3.86
C LEU A 10 -1.68 44.17 5.23
N VAL A 11 -0.46 43.78 5.62
CA VAL A 11 0.18 44.25 6.87
C VAL A 11 0.39 45.76 6.86
N ILE A 12 0.87 46.32 5.74
CA ILE A 12 1.07 47.77 5.59
C ILE A 12 -0.26 48.52 5.68
N ILE A 13 -1.31 48.04 5.00
CA ILE A 13 -2.66 48.61 5.07
C ILE A 13 -3.19 48.58 6.51
N PHE A 14 -2.98 47.48 7.23
CA PHE A 14 -3.38 47.33 8.63
C PHE A 14 -2.65 48.34 9.53
N ILE A 15 -1.35 48.53 9.35
CA ILE A 15 -0.54 49.52 10.10
C ILE A 15 -1.04 50.95 9.82
N ILE A 16 -1.34 51.28 8.56
CA ILE A 16 -1.85 52.60 8.17
C ILE A 16 -3.23 52.83 8.79
N LEU A 17 -4.14 51.86 8.70
CA LEU A 17 -5.47 51.93 9.34
C LEU A 17 -5.34 52.11 10.85
N PHE A 18 -4.44 51.35 11.48
CA PHE A 18 -4.19 51.45 12.92
C PHE A 18 -3.67 52.83 13.32
N LEU A 19 -2.71 53.39 12.58
CA LEU A 19 -2.20 54.76 12.80
C LEU A 19 -3.30 55.81 12.61
N LEU A 20 -4.13 55.69 11.58
CA LEU A 20 -5.26 56.60 11.35
C LEU A 20 -6.28 56.55 12.49
N ILE A 21 -6.57 55.35 13.03
CA ILE A 21 -7.45 55.19 14.18
C ILE A 21 -6.83 55.83 15.42
N VAL A 22 -5.54 55.63 15.69
CA VAL A 22 -4.85 56.25 16.85
C VAL A 22 -4.83 57.78 16.73
N ILE A 23 -4.53 58.33 15.55
CA ILE A 23 -4.49 59.79 15.31
C ILE A 23 -5.88 60.41 15.42
N SER A 24 -6.91 59.77 14.84
CA SER A 24 -8.29 60.26 14.91
C SER A 24 -8.84 60.21 16.34
N TYR A 25 -8.56 59.14 17.10
CA TYR A 25 -8.88 59.08 18.52
C TYR A 25 -8.11 60.12 19.34
N GLY A 26 -6.81 60.29 19.11
CA GLY A 26 -6.01 61.30 19.80
C GLY A 26 -6.50 62.74 19.54
N SER A 27 -6.93 63.01 18.31
CA SER A 27 -7.50 64.31 17.93
C SER A 27 -8.88 64.55 18.56
N ALA A 28 -9.74 63.53 18.61
CA ALA A 28 -11.03 63.59 19.29
C ALA A 28 -10.88 63.78 20.81
N MET A 29 -9.86 63.18 21.42
CA MET A 29 -9.56 63.33 22.84
C MET A 29 -9.04 64.73 23.19
N ASN A 30 -8.20 65.34 22.35
CA ASN A 30 -7.76 66.74 22.54
C ASN A 30 -8.92 67.77 22.52
N LEU A 31 -10.08 67.41 21.97
CA LEU A 31 -11.28 68.25 21.99
C LEU A 31 -12.14 68.04 23.24
N MET A 32 -12.04 66.88 23.90
CA MET A 32 -12.88 66.53 25.06
C MET A 32 -12.14 66.59 26.41
N TYR A 33 -10.81 66.50 26.40
CA TYR A 33 -9.95 66.43 27.59
C TYR A 33 -8.72 67.33 27.42
N SER A 34 -8.25 67.98 28.49
CA SER A 34 -7.00 68.77 28.42
C SER A 34 -5.79 67.85 28.30
N ALA A 35 -4.74 68.30 27.60
CA ALA A 35 -3.48 67.58 27.51
C ALA A 35 -2.96 67.18 28.91
N GLY A 36 -2.88 65.86 29.18
CA GLY A 36 -2.45 65.31 30.47
C GLY A 36 -3.53 64.60 31.28
N ASP A 37 -4.78 64.52 30.81
CA ASP A 37 -5.83 63.78 31.53
C ASP A 37 -5.57 62.26 31.53
N LEU A 38 -5.59 61.67 32.73
CA LEU A 38 -5.43 60.25 32.99
C LEU A 38 -6.48 59.40 32.24
N GLY A 39 -7.67 59.95 32.00
CA GLY A 39 -8.73 59.29 31.22
C GLY A 39 -8.32 59.01 29.77
N ALA A 40 -7.60 59.94 29.13
CA ALA A 40 -7.14 59.80 27.75
C ALA A 40 -6.07 58.69 27.62
N TYR A 41 -5.13 58.63 28.56
CA TYR A 41 -4.12 57.57 28.60
C TYR A 41 -4.73 56.19 28.87
N THR A 42 -5.69 56.11 29.79
CA THR A 42 -6.38 54.86 30.14
C THR A 42 -7.12 54.29 28.92
N LEU A 43 -7.77 55.14 28.13
CA LEU A 43 -8.49 54.72 26.93
C LEU A 43 -7.56 54.22 25.82
N ILE A 44 -6.44 54.92 25.57
CA ILE A 44 -5.42 54.50 24.59
C ILE A 44 -4.83 53.13 24.98
N ILE A 45 -4.47 52.94 26.25
CA ILE A 45 -3.97 51.66 26.76
C ILE A 45 -5.03 50.56 26.61
N SER A 46 -6.29 50.86 26.91
CA SER A 46 -7.40 49.89 26.74
C SER A 46 -7.58 49.48 25.28
N PHE A 47 -7.46 50.43 24.35
CA PHE A 47 -7.55 50.16 22.92
C PHE A 47 -6.36 49.32 22.44
N LEU A 48 -5.14 49.67 22.84
CA LEU A 48 -3.95 48.85 22.57
C LEU A 48 -4.08 47.42 23.11
N GLY A 49 -4.66 47.28 24.31
CA GLY A 49 -4.98 45.99 24.91
C GLY A 49 -5.92 45.15 24.04
N LEU A 50 -6.99 45.75 23.51
CA LEU A 50 -7.92 45.05 22.60
C LEU A 50 -7.22 44.53 21.34
N PHE A 51 -6.39 45.36 20.69
CA PHE A 51 -5.65 44.95 19.49
C PHE A 51 -4.58 43.90 19.81
N ALA A 52 -3.90 44.00 20.95
CA ALA A 52 -2.95 42.99 21.40
C ALA A 52 -3.64 41.64 21.64
N THR A 53 -4.84 41.65 22.24
CA THR A 53 -5.63 40.42 22.45
C THR A 53 -6.09 39.83 21.11
N PHE A 54 -6.82 40.57 20.28
CA PHE A 54 -7.36 40.01 19.04
C PHE A 54 -6.28 39.70 18.00
N GLY A 55 -5.30 40.58 17.84
CA GLY A 55 -4.17 40.39 16.95
C GLY A 55 -3.25 39.26 17.41
N GLY A 56 -2.95 39.20 18.71
CA GLY A 56 -2.20 38.10 19.32
C GLY A 56 -2.92 36.76 19.18
N SER A 57 -4.23 36.71 19.45
CA SER A 57 -5.05 35.51 19.27
C SER A 57 -5.12 35.07 17.81
N TYR A 58 -5.25 35.99 16.86
CA TYR A 58 -5.25 35.66 15.43
C TYR A 58 -3.91 35.05 14.97
N ILE A 59 -2.79 35.68 15.34
CA ILE A 59 -1.45 35.17 15.01
C ILE A 59 -1.22 33.80 15.67
N GLY A 60 -1.59 33.67 16.96
CA GLY A 60 -1.50 32.42 17.69
C GLY A 60 -2.32 31.30 17.02
N ALA A 61 -3.58 31.56 16.72
CA ALA A 61 -4.46 30.59 16.05
C ALA A 61 -3.92 30.18 14.67
N LYS A 62 -3.36 31.13 13.92
CA LYS A 62 -2.75 30.83 12.62
C LYS A 62 -1.53 29.92 12.75
N ILE A 63 -0.58 30.24 13.63
CA ILE A 63 0.64 29.43 13.84
C ILE A 63 0.26 28.03 14.34
N SER A 64 -0.67 27.95 15.31
CA SER A 64 -1.16 26.68 15.82
C SER A 64 -1.86 25.86 14.74
N GLY A 65 -2.64 26.50 13.86
CA GLY A 65 -3.29 25.83 12.73
C GLY A 65 -2.28 25.28 11.72
N GLU A 66 -1.29 26.08 11.33
CA GLU A 66 -0.21 25.64 10.42
C GLU A 66 0.57 24.45 11.02
N ALA A 67 0.94 24.53 12.30
CA ALA A 67 1.63 23.43 13.00
C ALA A 67 0.77 22.17 13.14
N ALA A 68 -0.54 22.31 13.38
CA ALA A 68 -1.45 21.18 13.46
C ALA A 68 -1.58 20.45 12.11
N ILE A 69 -1.66 21.19 11.00
CA ILE A 69 -1.68 20.62 9.65
C ILE A 69 -0.37 19.85 9.38
N GLU A 70 0.79 20.47 9.66
CA GLU A 70 2.09 19.83 9.46
C GLU A 70 2.24 18.54 10.28
N ALA A 71 1.77 18.54 11.53
CA ALA A 71 1.80 17.36 12.39
C ALA A 71 0.91 16.22 11.83
N VAL A 72 -0.28 16.54 11.32
CA VAL A 72 -1.17 15.56 10.70
C VAL A 72 -0.56 15.00 9.41
N GLU A 73 -0.02 15.85 8.54
CA GLU A 73 0.65 15.41 7.31
C GLU A 73 1.83 14.48 7.62
N LYS A 74 2.64 14.82 8.61
CA LYS A 74 3.75 13.98 9.07
C LYS A 74 3.24 12.62 9.57
N GLN A 75 2.20 12.61 10.40
CA GLN A 75 1.62 11.38 10.93
C GLN A 75 1.06 10.48 9.82
N ILE A 76 0.36 11.04 8.84
CA ILE A 76 -0.16 10.29 7.68
C ILE A 76 1.00 9.68 6.88
N ASN A 77 2.07 10.43 6.65
CA ASN A 77 3.24 9.95 5.92
C ASN A 77 3.98 8.85 6.69
N GLU A 78 4.14 8.98 8.00
CA GLU A 78 4.73 7.95 8.86
C GLU A 78 3.89 6.66 8.84
N GLN A 79 2.57 6.77 9.03
CA GLN A 79 1.66 5.62 8.94
C GLN A 79 1.71 4.95 7.56
N LYS A 80 1.74 5.73 6.48
CA LYS A 80 1.87 5.21 5.13
C LYS A 80 3.17 4.43 4.96
N ASN A 81 4.29 4.98 5.44
CA ASN A 81 5.59 4.31 5.38
C ASN A 81 5.61 3.02 6.21
N GLU A 82 5.04 3.04 7.41
CA GLU A 82 4.89 1.84 8.22
C GLU A 82 4.08 0.75 7.51
N ASN A 83 2.96 1.13 6.87
CA ASN A 83 2.12 0.18 6.14
C ASN A 83 2.86 -0.40 4.93
N ILE A 84 3.68 0.39 4.23
CA ILE A 84 4.55 -0.09 3.15
C ILE A 84 5.61 -1.08 3.67
N ILE A 85 6.18 -0.85 4.86
CA ILE A 85 7.15 -1.78 5.45
C ILE A 85 6.45 -3.08 5.86
N LYS A 86 5.30 -2.98 6.54
CA LYS A 86 4.49 -4.14 6.94
C LYS A 86 4.02 -4.95 5.73
N SER A 87 3.61 -4.30 4.64
CA SER A 87 3.19 -4.99 3.43
C SER A 87 4.34 -5.77 2.79
N LYS A 88 5.55 -5.21 2.74
CA LYS A 88 6.74 -5.92 2.26
C LYS A 88 7.08 -7.14 3.11
N ILE A 89 6.98 -7.03 4.42
CA ILE A 89 7.19 -8.18 5.32
C ILE A 89 6.14 -9.26 5.05
N ARG A 90 4.86 -8.91 5.02
CA ARG A 90 3.76 -9.83 4.74
C ARG A 90 3.86 -10.48 3.37
N TYR A 91 4.26 -9.73 2.36
CA TYR A 91 4.54 -10.23 1.02
C TYR A 91 5.61 -11.33 1.04
N LEU A 92 6.76 -11.05 1.66
CA LEU A 92 7.85 -12.03 1.77
C LEU A 92 7.44 -13.27 2.59
N GLU A 93 6.73 -13.08 3.71
CA GLU A 93 6.19 -14.18 4.50
C GLU A 93 5.24 -15.06 3.70
N THR A 94 4.36 -14.44 2.90
CA THR A 94 3.39 -15.14 2.06
C THR A 94 4.09 -15.94 0.98
N LEU A 95 5.02 -15.33 0.25
CA LEU A 95 5.81 -16.02 -0.76
C LEU A 95 6.56 -17.21 -0.16
N ASN A 96 7.20 -17.05 0.99
CA ASN A 96 7.91 -18.16 1.65
C ASN A 96 6.97 -19.34 2.00
N LYS A 97 5.76 -19.06 2.48
CA LYS A 97 4.78 -20.10 2.80
C LYS A 97 4.29 -20.80 1.54
N VAL A 98 3.98 -20.04 0.50
CA VAL A 98 3.55 -20.54 -0.83
C VAL A 98 4.63 -21.42 -1.45
N THR A 99 5.88 -20.94 -1.48
CA THR A 99 7.06 -21.70 -1.92
C THR A 99 7.23 -22.99 -1.12
N SER A 100 7.05 -22.94 0.20
CA SER A 100 7.12 -24.16 1.03
C SER A 100 6.05 -25.18 0.68
N ASP A 101 4.82 -24.75 0.38
CA ASP A 101 3.76 -25.66 0.00
C ASP A 101 4.01 -26.23 -1.40
N ILE A 102 4.43 -25.40 -2.36
CA ILE A 102 4.83 -25.85 -3.71
C ILE A 102 5.92 -26.93 -3.61
N ASN A 103 6.94 -26.72 -2.78
CA ASN A 103 8.00 -27.73 -2.59
C ASN A 103 7.48 -29.04 -1.98
N LYS A 104 6.51 -28.96 -1.06
CA LYS A 104 5.86 -30.15 -0.49
C LYS A 104 4.96 -30.87 -1.49
N ALA A 105 4.46 -30.18 -2.51
CA ALA A 105 3.76 -30.80 -3.63
C ALA A 105 4.67 -31.63 -4.54
N ASN A 106 5.98 -31.71 -4.24
CA ASN A 106 6.94 -32.57 -4.93
C ASN A 106 6.93 -32.37 -6.46
N VAL A 107 6.92 -31.10 -6.89
CA VAL A 107 6.85 -30.71 -8.30
C VAL A 107 7.93 -31.37 -9.15
N GLY A 108 9.15 -31.51 -8.61
CA GLY A 108 10.25 -32.21 -9.27
C GLY A 108 9.96 -33.70 -9.49
N GLY A 109 9.32 -34.37 -8.53
CA GLY A 109 8.85 -35.75 -8.67
C GLY A 109 7.76 -35.90 -9.72
N ALA A 110 6.78 -34.98 -9.74
CA ALA A 110 5.71 -34.95 -10.74
C ALA A 110 6.26 -34.70 -12.16
N LEU A 111 7.22 -33.78 -12.31
CA LEU A 111 7.92 -33.53 -13.58
C LEU A 111 8.77 -34.74 -14.01
N ALA A 112 9.46 -35.38 -13.07
CA ALA A 112 10.21 -36.61 -13.34
C ALA A 112 9.25 -37.74 -13.78
N ALA A 113 8.07 -37.84 -13.19
CA ALA A 113 7.07 -38.81 -13.63
C ALA A 113 6.56 -38.52 -15.05
N LEU A 114 6.25 -37.26 -15.37
CA LEU A 114 5.85 -36.87 -16.72
C LEU A 114 6.94 -37.13 -17.79
N THR A 115 8.22 -37.00 -17.41
CA THR A 115 9.35 -37.13 -18.34
C THR A 115 9.90 -38.56 -18.45
N ILE A 116 10.07 -39.26 -17.32
CA ILE A 116 10.58 -40.64 -17.24
C ILE A 116 9.45 -41.63 -17.55
N PHE A 117 8.25 -41.41 -17.01
CA PHE A 117 7.07 -42.23 -17.23
C PHE A 117 6.17 -41.67 -18.33
N LYS A 118 6.75 -41.36 -19.50
CA LYS A 118 6.03 -41.37 -20.79
C LYS A 118 5.34 -42.71 -21.12
N TRP A 119 5.32 -43.68 -20.19
CA TRP A 119 5.07 -45.11 -20.43
C TRP A 119 4.46 -45.83 -19.21
N PHE A 120 3.47 -45.25 -18.54
CA PHE A 120 2.51 -46.10 -17.84
C PHE A 120 1.21 -46.13 -18.62
N ASP A 121 1.00 -47.29 -19.23
CA ASP A 121 -0.26 -47.82 -19.78
C ASP A 121 -1.33 -47.99 -18.66
N ASP A 122 -0.92 -47.80 -17.41
CA ASP A 122 -1.74 -48.02 -16.23
C ASP A 122 -2.07 -46.70 -15.54
N ASN A 123 -3.38 -46.47 -15.37
CA ASN A 123 -4.17 -45.42 -14.71
C ASN A 123 -3.66 -44.77 -13.39
N GLU A 124 -2.36 -44.63 -13.13
CA GLU A 124 -1.86 -44.01 -11.90
C GLU A 124 -1.87 -42.48 -11.99
N LEU A 125 -2.36 -41.85 -10.91
CA LEU A 125 -2.41 -40.40 -10.77
C LEU A 125 -1.02 -39.78 -10.92
N ILE A 126 -0.93 -38.74 -11.75
CA ILE A 126 0.32 -37.97 -11.99
C ILE A 126 0.76 -37.24 -10.71
N ILE A 127 -0.19 -36.81 -9.88
CA ILE A 127 0.02 -36.15 -8.58
C ILE A 127 -0.94 -36.77 -7.57
N SER A 128 -0.45 -37.12 -6.39
CA SER A 128 -1.30 -37.66 -5.32
C SER A 128 -2.25 -36.58 -4.76
N SER A 129 -3.39 -36.99 -4.19
CA SER A 129 -4.31 -36.03 -3.55
C SER A 129 -3.66 -35.22 -2.42
N GLU A 130 -2.65 -35.79 -1.74
CA GLU A 130 -1.88 -35.11 -0.71
C GLU A 130 -0.99 -34.00 -1.30
N GLU A 131 -0.26 -34.29 -2.37
CA GLU A 131 0.52 -33.29 -3.09
C GLU A 131 -0.37 -32.19 -3.67
N MET A 132 -1.56 -32.58 -4.14
CA MET A 132 -2.54 -31.64 -4.71
C MET A 132 -3.11 -30.68 -3.65
N ASN A 133 -3.34 -31.17 -2.42
CA ASN A 133 -3.73 -30.31 -1.30
C ASN A 133 -2.71 -29.21 -1.00
N ASN A 134 -1.42 -29.44 -1.26
CA ASN A 134 -0.41 -28.39 -1.06
C ASN A 134 -0.58 -27.23 -2.05
N PHE A 135 -0.93 -27.48 -3.31
CA PHE A 135 -1.24 -26.39 -4.24
C PHE A 135 -2.53 -25.64 -3.86
N TYR A 136 -3.56 -26.33 -3.37
CA TYR A 136 -4.77 -25.68 -2.84
C TYR A 136 -4.43 -24.77 -1.65
N ASN A 137 -3.63 -25.27 -0.70
CA ASN A 137 -3.16 -24.49 0.45
C ASN A 137 -2.34 -23.25 0.01
N ALA A 138 -1.48 -23.41 -0.99
CA ALA A 138 -0.70 -22.32 -1.57
C ALA A 138 -1.63 -21.26 -2.19
N LYS A 139 -2.62 -21.68 -2.97
CA LYS A 139 -3.61 -20.80 -3.61
C LYS A 139 -4.43 -20.04 -2.57
N GLU A 140 -4.95 -20.71 -1.56
CA GLU A 140 -5.73 -20.10 -0.47
C GLU A 140 -4.92 -19.04 0.29
N LYS A 141 -3.63 -19.28 0.51
CA LYS A 141 -2.74 -18.29 1.16
C LYS A 141 -2.55 -17.05 0.29
N LEU A 142 -2.42 -17.21 -1.03
CA LEU A 142 -2.37 -16.07 -1.95
C LEU A 142 -3.70 -15.33 -2.01
N GLU A 143 -4.82 -16.03 -2.07
CA GLU A 143 -6.17 -15.44 -2.05
C GLU A 143 -6.36 -14.54 -0.82
N LYS A 144 -6.10 -15.11 0.37
CA LYS A 144 -6.15 -14.36 1.64
C LYS A 144 -5.22 -13.15 1.66
N PHE A 145 -4.08 -13.24 0.99
CA PHE A 145 -3.14 -12.13 0.91
C PHE A 145 -3.62 -11.05 -0.07
N ILE A 146 -4.16 -11.43 -1.23
CA ILE A 146 -4.74 -10.53 -2.23
C ILE A 146 -5.90 -9.72 -1.63
N ASP A 147 -6.73 -10.37 -0.81
CA ASP A 147 -7.86 -9.73 -0.13
C ASP A 147 -7.43 -8.84 1.06
N SER A 148 -6.16 -8.87 1.44
CA SER A 148 -5.67 -8.11 2.60
C SER A 148 -5.34 -6.66 2.24
N GLU A 149 -5.43 -5.77 3.23
CA GLU A 149 -5.03 -4.36 3.08
C GLU A 149 -3.56 -4.20 2.65
N TYR A 150 -2.70 -5.17 2.97
CA TYR A 150 -1.28 -5.14 2.64
C TYR A 150 -1.03 -5.20 1.14
N TYR A 151 -1.91 -5.86 0.39
CA TYR A 151 -1.80 -5.98 -1.07
C TYR A 151 -1.86 -4.60 -1.78
N LEU A 152 -2.63 -3.67 -1.22
CA LEU A 152 -2.79 -2.31 -1.75
C LEU A 152 -1.48 -1.50 -1.70
N TYR A 153 -0.61 -1.81 -0.74
CA TYR A 153 0.65 -1.10 -0.52
C TYR A 153 1.82 -1.70 -1.31
N LEU A 154 1.59 -2.74 -2.10
CA LEU A 154 2.62 -3.32 -2.98
C LEU A 154 2.89 -2.43 -4.19
N THR A 155 4.03 -2.64 -4.83
CA THR A 155 4.31 -2.11 -6.17
C THR A 155 3.51 -2.88 -7.23
N GLU A 156 3.33 -2.29 -8.41
CA GLU A 156 2.68 -2.96 -9.54
C GLU A 156 3.38 -4.26 -9.93
N ILE A 157 4.72 -4.29 -9.83
CA ILE A 157 5.53 -5.46 -10.16
C ILE A 157 5.24 -6.60 -9.16
N GLU A 158 5.23 -6.30 -7.86
CA GLU A 158 4.94 -7.28 -6.82
C GLU A 158 3.50 -7.81 -6.92
N ARG A 159 2.52 -6.94 -7.17
CA ARG A 159 1.13 -7.34 -7.41
C ARG A 159 0.99 -8.27 -8.61
N SER A 160 1.63 -7.91 -9.72
CA SER A 160 1.62 -8.70 -10.95
C SER A 160 2.24 -10.07 -10.72
N LYS A 161 3.33 -10.15 -9.95
CA LYS A 161 3.96 -11.42 -9.58
C LYS A 161 3.02 -12.30 -8.75
N ILE A 162 2.32 -11.74 -7.76
CA ILE A 162 1.32 -12.47 -6.95
C ILE A 162 0.17 -13.01 -7.82
N ILE A 163 -0.41 -12.16 -8.66
CA ILE A 163 -1.51 -12.56 -9.56
C ILE A 163 -1.05 -13.67 -10.51
N TYR A 164 0.16 -13.54 -11.06
CA TYR A 164 0.73 -14.54 -11.95
C TYR A 164 0.86 -15.91 -11.27
N ILE A 165 1.39 -15.95 -10.04
CA ILE A 165 1.51 -17.23 -9.29
C ILE A 165 0.13 -17.79 -8.96
N PHE A 166 -0.81 -16.93 -8.56
CA PHE A 166 -2.19 -17.34 -8.27
C PHE A 166 -2.85 -18.00 -9.48
N ASP A 167 -2.73 -17.38 -10.66
CA ASP A 167 -3.25 -17.90 -11.94
C ASP A 167 -2.56 -19.22 -12.33
N LEU A 168 -1.24 -19.34 -12.13
CA LEU A 168 -0.53 -20.60 -12.37
C LEU A 168 -1.04 -21.73 -11.47
N LEU A 169 -1.26 -21.46 -10.18
CA LEU A 169 -1.80 -22.45 -9.25
C LEU A 169 -3.21 -22.86 -9.66
N ASP A 170 -4.06 -21.90 -10.04
CA ASP A 170 -5.42 -22.17 -10.48
C ASP A 170 -5.45 -23.06 -11.73
N LYS A 171 -4.64 -22.72 -12.74
CA LYS A 171 -4.50 -23.52 -13.96
C LYS A 171 -3.93 -24.91 -13.70
N THR A 172 -2.99 -25.03 -12.77
CA THR A 172 -2.42 -26.32 -12.37
C THR A 172 -3.50 -27.20 -11.75
N ILE A 173 -4.24 -26.66 -10.78
CA ILE A 173 -5.35 -27.34 -10.10
C ILE A 173 -6.45 -27.76 -11.10
N GLU A 174 -6.85 -26.86 -12.00
CA GLU A 174 -7.87 -27.13 -13.01
C GLU A 174 -7.42 -28.24 -13.97
N THR A 175 -6.17 -28.16 -14.44
CA THR A 175 -5.63 -29.14 -15.40
C THR A 175 -5.49 -30.52 -14.76
N ASP A 176 -5.07 -30.62 -13.50
CA ASP A 176 -5.07 -31.89 -12.76
C ASP A 176 -6.49 -32.48 -12.67
N SER A 177 -7.50 -31.66 -12.32
CA SER A 177 -8.89 -32.11 -12.26
C SER A 177 -9.40 -32.64 -13.60
N ILE A 178 -9.01 -32.00 -14.71
CA ILE A 178 -9.33 -32.46 -16.07
C ILE A 178 -8.62 -33.79 -16.36
N LEU A 179 -7.31 -33.89 -16.07
CA LEU A 179 -6.53 -35.11 -16.30
C LEU A 179 -7.09 -36.30 -15.50
N GLN A 180 -7.44 -36.11 -14.24
CA GLN A 180 -8.07 -37.14 -13.40
C GLN A 180 -9.41 -37.64 -13.94
N ARG A 181 -10.16 -36.82 -14.70
CA ARG A 181 -11.41 -37.23 -15.36
C ARG A 181 -11.17 -37.95 -16.68
N ILE A 182 -10.13 -37.57 -17.42
CA ILE A 182 -9.85 -38.07 -18.78
C ILE A 182 -9.08 -39.39 -18.75
N VAL A 183 -8.12 -39.54 -17.83
CA VAL A 183 -7.25 -40.73 -17.73
C VAL A 183 -8.04 -42.03 -17.54
N PRO A 184 -9.03 -42.13 -16.64
CA PRO A 184 -9.79 -43.36 -16.43
C PRO A 184 -10.65 -43.80 -17.64
N LEU A 185 -10.83 -42.93 -18.64
CA LEU A 185 -11.60 -43.25 -19.84
C LEU A 185 -10.82 -44.11 -20.85
N GLY A 186 -9.59 -44.53 -20.53
CA GLY A 186 -8.75 -45.35 -21.41
C GLY A 186 -8.34 -44.63 -22.70
N LEU A 187 -8.30 -43.29 -22.67
CA LEU A 187 -7.93 -42.48 -23.82
C LEU A 187 -6.42 -42.61 -24.07
N THR A 188 -6.06 -43.13 -25.24
CA THR A 188 -4.67 -43.38 -25.63
C THR A 188 -3.92 -42.10 -26.00
N GLU A 189 -2.59 -42.18 -26.09
CA GLU A 189 -1.70 -41.11 -26.57
C GLU A 189 -2.05 -40.54 -27.95
N LYS A 190 -2.90 -41.23 -28.73
CA LYS A 190 -3.42 -40.69 -30.00
C LYS A 190 -4.45 -39.58 -29.78
N ASN A 191 -4.95 -39.40 -28.56
CA ASN A 191 -5.86 -38.32 -28.23
C ASN A 191 -5.09 -37.00 -28.07
N LYS A 192 -5.15 -36.18 -29.14
CA LYS A 192 -4.54 -34.85 -29.20
C LYS A 192 -4.95 -33.94 -28.04
N ALA A 193 -6.18 -34.07 -27.51
CA ALA A 193 -6.63 -33.26 -26.39
C ALA A 193 -5.95 -33.66 -25.07
N LEU A 194 -5.81 -34.98 -24.81
CA LEU A 194 -5.10 -35.48 -23.62
C LEU A 194 -3.64 -35.01 -23.61
N ASN A 195 -2.94 -35.13 -24.75
CA ASN A 195 -1.54 -34.71 -24.84
C ASN A 195 -1.39 -33.21 -24.58
N LYS A 196 -2.29 -32.38 -25.13
CA LYS A 196 -2.28 -30.94 -24.89
C LYS A 196 -2.45 -30.60 -23.39
N HIS A 197 -3.36 -31.29 -22.69
CA HIS A 197 -3.52 -31.07 -21.25
C HIS A 197 -2.29 -31.49 -20.44
N LYS A 198 -1.65 -32.61 -20.82
CA LYS A 198 -0.38 -33.05 -20.21
C LYS A 198 0.75 -32.04 -20.43
N GLU A 199 0.91 -31.55 -21.66
CA GLU A 199 1.93 -30.54 -22.01
C GLU A 199 1.72 -29.24 -21.21
N ASN A 200 0.49 -28.74 -21.14
CA ASN A 200 0.14 -27.57 -20.34
C ASN A 200 0.47 -27.80 -18.86
N PHE A 201 0.11 -28.95 -18.31
CA PHE A 201 0.37 -29.29 -16.92
C PHE A 201 1.88 -29.31 -16.61
N GLU A 202 2.67 -29.96 -17.47
CA GLU A 202 4.14 -29.97 -17.37
C GLU A 202 4.72 -28.56 -17.41
N GLU A 203 4.21 -27.69 -18.29
CA GLU A 203 4.63 -26.29 -18.38
C GLU A 203 4.32 -25.53 -17.08
N TYR A 204 3.12 -25.67 -16.53
CA TYR A 204 2.74 -24.98 -15.30
C TYR A 204 3.56 -25.44 -14.10
N LEU A 205 3.81 -26.75 -13.98
CA LEU A 205 4.69 -27.31 -12.95
C LEU A 205 6.12 -26.77 -13.08
N LYS A 206 6.68 -26.68 -14.29
CA LYS A 206 8.00 -26.06 -14.51
C LYS A 206 8.04 -24.61 -14.05
N LEU A 207 7.02 -23.83 -14.39
CA LEU A 207 6.95 -22.41 -13.99
C LEU A 207 6.86 -22.26 -12.46
N LEU A 208 6.07 -23.10 -11.80
CA LEU A 208 5.96 -23.12 -10.33
C LEU A 208 7.27 -23.56 -9.66
N ASN A 209 7.96 -24.55 -10.22
CA ASN A 209 9.26 -24.99 -9.71
C ASN A 209 10.33 -23.89 -9.86
N ASN A 210 10.40 -23.25 -11.04
CA ASN A 210 11.33 -22.14 -11.29
C ASN A 210 11.07 -20.96 -10.35
N PHE A 211 9.80 -20.64 -10.10
CA PHE A 211 9.43 -19.63 -9.11
C PHE A 211 9.91 -20.01 -7.70
N SER A 212 9.70 -21.26 -7.30
CA SER A 212 10.15 -21.76 -5.99
C SER A 212 11.67 -21.61 -5.82
N ASP A 213 12.43 -22.00 -6.84
CA ASP A 213 13.90 -21.89 -6.87
C ASP A 213 14.38 -20.43 -6.82
N GLU A 214 13.69 -19.52 -7.53
CA GLU A 214 14.00 -18.08 -7.51
C GLU A 214 13.88 -17.52 -6.08
N ILE A 215 12.81 -17.86 -5.36
CA ILE A 215 12.58 -17.40 -3.99
C ILE A 215 13.60 -18.00 -3.01
N MET A 216 13.96 -19.28 -3.16
CA MET A 216 14.99 -19.90 -2.32
C MET A 216 16.36 -19.25 -2.50
N LYS A 217 16.77 -18.92 -3.73
CA LYS A 217 18.04 -18.22 -4.00
C LYS A 217 18.10 -16.82 -3.38
N ILE A 218 16.97 -16.12 -3.29
CA ILE A 218 16.90 -14.81 -2.61
C ILE A 218 17.14 -14.97 -1.10
N LYS A 219 16.78 -16.12 -0.51
CA LYS A 219 16.97 -16.42 0.91
C LYS A 219 18.43 -16.75 1.24
N GLU A 220 19.11 -17.49 0.37
CA GLU A 220 20.51 -17.92 0.59
C GLU A 220 21.53 -16.79 0.43
N ASN A 221 21.18 -15.71 -0.27
CA ASN A 221 22.04 -14.53 -0.48
C ASN A 221 21.82 -13.41 0.55
N LYS A 222 21.16 -13.69 1.69
CA LYS A 222 20.99 -12.79 2.84
C LYS A 222 21.61 -13.39 4.09
#